data_AF-A0A958XJI1-F1
#
_entry.id   AF-A0A958XJI1-F1
#
_cell.length_a   1.000
_cell.length_b   1.000
_cell.length_c   1.000
_cell.angle_alpha   90.00
_cell.angle_beta   90.00
_cell.angle_gamma   90.00
#
_symmetry.space_group_name_H-M   'P 1'
#
loop_
_entity.id
_entity.type
_entity.pdbx_description
1 polymer ?
#
loop_
_entity_poly.entity_id
_entity_poly.type
_entity_poly.pdbx_seq_one_letter_code
_entity_poly.pdbx_strand_id
1 'polypeptide(L)'
;MKTLSYRDVILKEKEQLLLRRQKLNIQHGTPGQENWFGIALSGGGIRSATINLGILKTLNRFGILKKADYLSSVSGGGYTHAYVQATAKEVGSLDQLFNDKHIADMRQHGEYLTPGTGIWKLGNTFLLLVAVVISWCMSILSPLILGGMAYFAYGILEGLIGTNPLSGTGTLAEQFAQLILYVTGGIFVVHFVINIYLNYNLGVSKLFNRVESILVGLAILVYAWLMVSGITGIERNTDGILLALLKMTTLFVLGFYINPNAISLHRFYRKQLSELFLRFSGGFKNIALKDIFDANSSDPKQYAAPYPLINTCLNLLNPGGDEKFKGVKANDYFLLSPLHCGSKLTGYRPTTFYDDYRNLTLPAAVTISAAAVNPGMGMYSNKTLSVLMTLFNARFGCWVSNPLVLQKAYALVWWPIYFFKELLGRIGSQNKMVNISDGGHIENFGAYELLRRGCRLIISVDAGEDRNYAFTDLNNFILRARNELGLEIRFRDDQQPEDVIRPKPSQVYSKQRFAIADIYQWWEDDKIVFHADQVNPDDIINFDQPKKIGTFVYIKSSVTAPSGKPDLDKKDELKYGTYKYKIYHPEFPHESTGDQFFDFI
;
A
#
# COMPACT_ATOMS: atom_id res chain seq x y z
N MET A 1 -1.59 22.58 16.13
CA MET A 1 -2.78 22.38 15.26
C MET A 1 -3.61 21.23 15.82
N LYS A 2 -4.95 21.32 15.77
CA LYS A 2 -5.87 20.21 16.12
C LYS A 2 -5.93 19.18 14.97
N THR A 3 -6.38 17.97 15.27
CA THR A 3 -6.76 16.96 14.27
C THR A 3 -7.92 17.48 13.43
N LEU A 4 -7.93 17.16 12.13
CA LEU A 4 -8.97 17.57 11.21
C LEU A 4 -10.06 16.52 11.14
N SER A 5 -11.30 16.98 11.02
CA SER A 5 -12.46 16.15 10.76
C SER A 5 -12.52 15.72 9.30
N TYR A 6 -13.33 14.72 8.97
CA TYR A 6 -13.46 14.29 7.58
C TYR A 6 -14.10 15.38 6.69
N ARG A 7 -15.02 16.19 7.22
CA ARG A 7 -15.61 17.32 6.49
C ARG A 7 -14.58 18.39 6.17
N ASP A 8 -13.68 18.70 7.11
CA ASP A 8 -12.63 19.69 6.88
C ASP A 8 -11.72 19.27 5.72
N VAL A 9 -11.44 17.96 5.60
CA VAL A 9 -10.68 17.39 4.50
C VAL A 9 -11.41 17.59 3.17
N ILE A 10 -12.68 17.19 3.08
CA ILE A 10 -13.46 17.33 1.84
C ILE A 10 -13.61 18.80 1.44
N LEU A 11 -13.86 19.71 2.38
CA LEU A 11 -14.02 21.13 2.09
C LEU A 11 -12.75 21.70 1.44
N LYS A 12 -11.58 21.41 2.02
CA LYS A 12 -10.29 21.84 1.47
C LYS A 12 -9.97 21.19 0.11
N GLU A 13 -10.33 19.93 -0.08
CA GLU A 13 -10.21 19.26 -1.38
C GLU A 13 -11.11 19.92 -2.43
N LYS A 14 -12.38 20.18 -2.10
CA LYS A 14 -13.34 20.84 -2.99
C LYS A 14 -12.89 22.25 -3.36
N GLU A 15 -12.32 23.03 -2.44
CA GLU A 15 -11.72 24.34 -2.75
C GLU A 15 -10.67 24.25 -3.85
N GLN A 16 -9.73 23.31 -3.73
CA GLN A 16 -8.68 23.07 -4.72
C GLN A 16 -9.25 22.56 -6.06
N LEU A 17 -10.27 21.70 -6.02
CA LEU A 17 -10.91 21.18 -7.23
C LEU A 17 -11.72 22.24 -7.97
N LEU A 18 -12.36 23.15 -7.24
CA LEU A 18 -13.08 24.28 -7.84
C LEU A 18 -12.11 25.16 -8.64
N LEU A 19 -10.95 25.48 -8.06
CA LEU A 19 -9.88 26.21 -8.73
C LEU A 19 -9.35 25.46 -9.96
N ARG A 20 -9.12 24.15 -9.84
CA ARG A 20 -8.68 23.31 -10.97
C ARG A 20 -9.67 23.36 -12.13
N ARG A 21 -10.95 23.12 -11.86
CA ARG A 21 -12.01 23.14 -12.89
C ARG A 21 -12.12 24.52 -13.54
N GLN A 22 -12.00 25.61 -12.79
CA GLN A 22 -11.94 26.97 -13.35
C GLN A 22 -10.76 27.12 -14.32
N LYS A 23 -9.55 26.70 -13.92
CA LYS A 23 -8.35 26.76 -14.77
C LYS A 23 -8.42 25.85 -16.00
N LEU A 24 -9.18 24.76 -15.93
CA LEU A 24 -9.37 23.81 -17.03
C LEU A 24 -10.62 24.07 -17.87
N ASN A 25 -11.38 25.13 -17.59
CA ASN A 25 -12.66 25.46 -18.23
C ASN A 25 -13.69 24.31 -18.18
N ILE A 26 -13.76 23.63 -17.04
CA ILE A 26 -14.74 22.56 -16.77
C ILE A 26 -15.95 23.18 -16.06
N GLN A 27 -17.16 22.92 -16.57
CA GLN A 27 -18.39 23.44 -15.98
C GLN A 27 -18.67 22.87 -14.59
N HIS A 28 -19.07 23.75 -13.68
CA HIS A 28 -19.43 23.40 -12.30
C HIS A 28 -20.93 23.19 -12.15
N GLY A 29 -21.31 22.21 -11.35
CA GLY A 29 -22.67 22.10 -10.82
C GLY A 29 -22.97 23.21 -9.80
N THR A 30 -24.24 23.47 -9.56
CA THR A 30 -24.67 24.38 -8.48
C THR A 30 -24.57 23.68 -7.12
N PRO A 31 -24.55 24.39 -5.98
CA PRO A 31 -24.53 23.74 -4.66
C PRO A 31 -25.68 22.72 -4.43
N GLY A 32 -26.83 22.92 -5.06
CA GLY A 32 -27.96 21.97 -5.02
C GLY A 32 -27.92 20.86 -6.08
N GLN A 33 -27.02 20.95 -7.05
CA GLN A 33 -26.80 20.00 -8.14
C GLN A 33 -25.30 19.84 -8.39
N GLU A 34 -24.55 19.46 -7.35
CA GLU A 34 -23.15 19.13 -7.50
C GLU A 34 -22.99 18.07 -8.62
N ASN A 35 -21.86 18.07 -9.32
CA ASN A 35 -21.60 17.17 -10.44
C ASN A 35 -20.17 16.59 -10.37
N TRP A 36 -19.69 16.29 -9.17
CA TRP A 36 -18.37 15.72 -8.95
C TRP A 36 -18.22 14.37 -9.66
N PHE A 37 -17.10 14.16 -10.35
CA PHE A 37 -16.81 12.97 -11.14
C PHE A 37 -15.53 12.28 -10.65
N GLY A 38 -15.64 11.01 -10.32
CA GLY A 38 -14.53 10.18 -9.90
C GLY A 38 -14.30 8.96 -10.78
N ILE A 39 -13.04 8.56 -10.91
CA ILE A 39 -12.64 7.28 -11.52
C ILE A 39 -11.96 6.44 -10.44
N ALA A 40 -12.38 5.20 -10.25
CA ALA A 40 -11.82 4.24 -9.31
C ALA A 40 -11.10 3.10 -10.04
N LEU A 41 -9.88 2.81 -9.60
CA LEU A 41 -9.00 1.77 -10.13
C LEU A 41 -8.81 0.68 -9.08
N SER A 42 -9.34 -0.52 -9.33
CA SER A 42 -9.30 -1.62 -8.35
C SER A 42 -7.89 -2.18 -8.13
N GLY A 43 -7.75 -3.00 -7.08
CA GLY A 43 -6.59 -3.87 -6.90
C GLY A 43 -6.56 -5.08 -7.82
N GLY A 44 -5.52 -5.92 -7.66
CA GLY A 44 -5.27 -7.09 -8.51
C GLY A 44 -3.88 -7.14 -9.14
N GLY A 45 -2.85 -6.59 -8.49
CA GLY A 45 -1.46 -6.65 -8.95
C GLY A 45 -1.19 -6.00 -10.32
N ILE A 46 -0.25 -6.56 -11.08
CA ILE A 46 0.15 -6.09 -12.41
C ILE A 46 -0.97 -6.26 -13.44
N ARG A 47 -1.79 -7.31 -13.31
CA ARG A 47 -2.98 -7.47 -14.15
C ARG A 47 -3.87 -6.24 -14.03
N SER A 48 -4.23 -5.87 -12.81
CA SER A 48 -5.08 -4.71 -12.58
C SER A 48 -4.46 -3.43 -13.11
N ALA A 49 -3.16 -3.22 -12.88
CA ALA A 49 -2.45 -2.08 -13.45
C ALA A 49 -2.59 -2.03 -14.98
N THR A 50 -2.38 -3.16 -15.67
CA THR A 50 -2.44 -3.24 -17.14
C THR A 50 -3.85 -2.97 -17.69
N ILE A 51 -4.88 -3.53 -17.07
CA ILE A 51 -6.28 -3.33 -17.48
C ILE A 51 -6.71 -1.88 -17.24
N ASN A 52 -6.42 -1.33 -16.07
CA ASN A 52 -6.65 0.07 -15.74
C ASN A 52 -5.93 1.00 -16.72
N LEU A 53 -4.70 0.67 -17.12
CA LEU A 53 -3.93 1.44 -18.09
C LEU A 53 -4.62 1.50 -19.46
N GLY A 54 -5.14 0.37 -19.95
CA GLY A 54 -5.89 0.32 -21.21
C GLY A 54 -7.20 1.13 -21.16
N ILE A 55 -7.92 1.05 -20.04
CA ILE A 55 -9.17 1.81 -19.85
C ILE A 55 -8.87 3.31 -19.77
N LEU A 56 -7.89 3.73 -18.97
CA LEU A 56 -7.51 5.14 -18.88
C LEU A 56 -6.95 5.68 -20.20
N LYS A 57 -6.23 4.87 -20.99
CA LYS A 57 -5.83 5.24 -22.38
C LYS A 57 -7.04 5.59 -23.22
N THR A 58 -8.11 4.81 -23.10
CA THR A 58 -9.36 5.03 -23.83
C THR A 58 -10.10 6.26 -23.32
N LEU A 59 -10.27 6.40 -21.99
CA LEU A 59 -10.91 7.58 -21.40
C LEU A 59 -10.15 8.88 -21.71
N ASN A 60 -8.82 8.82 -21.77
CA ASN A 60 -7.98 9.96 -22.15
C ASN A 60 -8.19 10.34 -23.62
N ARG A 61 -8.25 9.36 -24.54
CA ARG A 61 -8.54 9.59 -25.96
C ARG A 61 -9.85 10.34 -26.18
N PHE A 62 -10.87 10.08 -25.37
CA PHE A 62 -12.17 10.76 -25.43
C PHE A 62 -12.25 12.03 -24.56
N GLY A 63 -11.15 12.47 -23.96
CA GLY A 63 -11.11 13.65 -23.07
C GLY A 63 -11.88 13.49 -21.76
N ILE A 64 -12.30 12.27 -21.41
CA ILE A 64 -13.06 11.96 -20.19
C ILE A 64 -12.14 12.04 -18.97
N LEU A 65 -10.90 11.53 -19.07
CA LEU A 65 -9.94 11.55 -17.96
C LEU A 65 -9.66 12.96 -17.45
N LYS A 66 -9.55 13.95 -18.35
CA LYS A 66 -9.35 15.37 -17.99
C LYS A 66 -10.47 15.93 -17.12
N LYS A 67 -11.72 15.47 -17.37
CA LYS A 67 -12.93 15.92 -16.68
C LYS A 67 -13.10 15.31 -15.29
N ALA A 68 -12.37 14.25 -14.97
CA ALA A 68 -12.41 13.66 -13.63
C ALA A 68 -11.84 14.64 -12.60
N ASP A 69 -12.51 14.73 -11.46
CA ASP A 69 -12.06 15.49 -10.30
C ASP A 69 -11.15 14.65 -9.43
N TYR A 70 -11.54 13.39 -9.22
CA TYR A 70 -10.81 12.44 -8.40
C TYR A 70 -10.36 11.24 -9.24
N LEU A 71 -9.12 10.82 -9.03
CA LEU A 71 -8.63 9.51 -9.42
C LEU A 71 -8.34 8.74 -8.15
N SER A 72 -9.12 7.70 -7.88
CA SER A 72 -9.01 6.87 -6.69
C SER A 72 -8.45 5.51 -7.05
N SER A 73 -7.57 4.96 -6.21
CA SER A 73 -6.97 3.65 -6.47
C SER A 73 -6.77 2.82 -5.22
N VAL A 74 -6.77 1.51 -5.42
CA VAL A 74 -6.38 0.49 -4.43
C VAL A 74 -5.34 -0.43 -5.07
N SER A 75 -4.34 -0.85 -4.29
CA SER A 75 -3.40 -1.91 -4.67
C SER A 75 -2.79 -1.73 -6.06
N GLY A 76 -2.83 -2.77 -6.90
CA GLY A 76 -2.31 -2.75 -8.27
C GLY A 76 -2.82 -1.61 -9.15
N GLY A 77 -4.05 -1.12 -8.95
CA GLY A 77 -4.58 0.05 -9.65
C GLY A 77 -3.77 1.32 -9.36
N GLY A 78 -3.11 1.36 -8.20
CA GLY A 78 -2.20 2.43 -7.80
C GLY A 78 -0.98 2.58 -8.71
N TYR A 79 -0.52 1.53 -9.39
CA TYR A 79 0.64 1.64 -10.28
C TYR A 79 0.34 2.48 -11.51
N THR A 80 -0.81 2.21 -12.14
CA THR A 80 -1.30 3.03 -13.25
C THR A 80 -1.69 4.42 -12.78
N HIS A 81 -2.26 4.55 -11.58
CA HIS A 81 -2.48 5.84 -10.95
C HIS A 81 -1.18 6.65 -10.87
N ALA A 82 -0.10 6.07 -10.32
CA ALA A 82 1.18 6.76 -10.18
C ALA A 82 1.75 7.18 -11.55
N TYR A 83 1.66 6.32 -12.55
CA TYR A 83 2.04 6.64 -13.94
C TYR A 83 1.29 7.86 -14.46
N VAL A 84 -0.03 7.91 -14.28
CA VAL A 84 -0.86 9.06 -14.71
C VAL A 84 -0.41 10.33 -14.00
N GLN A 85 -0.28 10.30 -12.68
CA GLN A 85 0.08 11.49 -11.89
C GLN A 85 1.47 12.02 -12.25
N ALA A 86 2.49 11.16 -12.25
CA ALA A 86 3.87 11.57 -12.49
C ALA A 86 4.13 12.00 -13.94
N THR A 87 3.55 11.29 -14.92
CA THR A 87 3.71 11.62 -16.35
C THR A 87 2.96 12.90 -16.71
N ALA A 88 1.73 13.07 -16.20
CA ALA A 88 0.98 14.30 -16.42
C ALA A 88 1.70 15.53 -15.83
N LYS A 89 2.39 15.35 -14.70
CA LYS A 89 3.18 16.41 -14.07
C LYS A 89 4.47 16.73 -14.84
N GLU A 90 5.15 15.73 -15.38
CA GLU A 90 6.34 15.96 -16.22
C GLU A 90 6.01 16.80 -17.45
N VAL A 91 4.92 16.43 -18.15
CA VAL A 91 4.51 17.06 -19.40
C VAL A 91 3.72 18.35 -19.18
N GLY A 92 2.90 18.41 -18.12
CA GLY A 92 1.94 19.50 -17.89
C GLY A 92 0.61 19.33 -18.64
N SER A 93 0.39 18.17 -19.26
CA SER A 93 -0.88 17.82 -19.90
C SER A 93 -1.13 16.31 -19.84
N LEU A 94 -2.33 15.90 -20.24
CA LEU A 94 -2.70 14.50 -20.40
C LEU A 94 -2.49 13.99 -21.84
N ASP A 95 -2.04 14.84 -22.77
CA ASP A 95 -2.04 14.51 -24.20
C ASP A 95 -0.96 13.48 -24.59
N GLN A 96 0.17 13.49 -23.88
CA GLN A 96 1.28 12.54 -24.09
C GLN A 96 1.18 11.28 -23.21
N LEU A 97 0.09 11.15 -22.45
CA LEU A 97 -0.16 9.99 -21.61
C LEU A 97 -0.43 8.78 -22.52
N PHE A 98 0.15 7.63 -22.17
CA PHE A 98 0.03 6.36 -22.92
C PHE A 98 0.66 6.33 -24.33
N ASN A 99 1.72 7.13 -24.56
CA ASN A 99 2.55 7.03 -25.77
C ASN A 99 3.01 5.58 -26.01
N ASP A 100 3.02 5.14 -27.27
CA ASP A 100 3.41 3.79 -27.68
C ASP A 100 4.80 3.40 -27.18
N LYS A 101 5.75 4.36 -27.06
CA LYS A 101 7.04 4.12 -26.42
C LYS A 101 6.92 3.68 -24.95
N HIS A 102 6.05 4.33 -24.17
CA HIS A 102 5.84 3.99 -22.76
C HIS A 102 5.21 2.60 -22.64
N ILE A 103 4.22 2.32 -23.49
CA ILE A 103 3.51 1.03 -23.49
C ILE A 103 4.44 -0.11 -23.92
N ALA A 104 5.24 0.08 -24.97
CA ALA A 104 6.21 -0.89 -25.44
C ALA A 104 7.26 -1.22 -24.38
N ASP A 105 7.77 -0.21 -23.68
CA ASP A 105 8.73 -0.40 -22.59
C ASP A 105 8.12 -1.18 -21.41
N MET A 106 6.91 -0.83 -20.97
CA MET A 106 6.22 -1.57 -19.90
C MET A 106 5.99 -3.03 -20.29
N ARG A 107 5.65 -3.31 -21.55
CA ARG A 107 5.50 -4.70 -22.05
C ARG A 107 6.82 -5.47 -22.03
N GLN A 108 7.93 -4.85 -22.41
CA GLN A 108 9.25 -5.49 -22.41
C GLN A 108 9.81 -5.77 -21.00
N HIS A 109 9.34 -5.03 -19.99
CA HIS A 109 9.82 -5.13 -18.61
C HIS A 109 8.77 -5.71 -17.65
N GLY A 110 7.79 -6.45 -18.19
CA GLY A 110 6.71 -7.06 -17.41
C GLY A 110 7.21 -7.98 -16.29
N GLU A 111 8.36 -8.65 -16.44
CA GLU A 111 9.06 -9.41 -15.40
C GLU A 111 9.80 -8.51 -14.40
N TYR A 112 9.08 -7.58 -13.77
CA TYR A 112 9.67 -6.54 -12.93
C TYR A 112 10.34 -7.05 -11.65
N LEU A 113 10.00 -8.23 -11.12
CA LEU A 113 10.65 -8.76 -9.92
C LEU A 113 12.08 -9.24 -10.21
N THR A 114 12.31 -9.86 -11.36
CA THR A 114 13.61 -10.43 -11.77
C THR A 114 13.91 -10.10 -13.24
N PRO A 115 14.09 -8.81 -13.58
CA PRO A 115 14.14 -8.37 -14.97
C PRO A 115 15.34 -8.93 -15.74
N GLY A 116 15.23 -9.06 -17.06
CA GLY A 116 16.31 -9.50 -17.95
C GLY A 116 16.25 -10.99 -18.30
N THR A 117 17.25 -11.48 -19.02
CA THR A 117 17.32 -12.86 -19.52
C THR A 117 18.67 -13.52 -19.22
N GLY A 118 18.71 -14.85 -19.22
CA GLY A 118 19.93 -15.63 -19.01
C GLY A 118 20.63 -15.32 -17.68
N ILE A 119 21.94 -15.06 -17.74
CA ILE A 119 22.79 -14.77 -16.55
C ILE A 119 22.31 -13.52 -15.80
N TRP A 120 21.74 -12.52 -16.49
CA TRP A 120 21.22 -11.31 -15.85
C TRP A 120 19.95 -11.60 -15.04
N LYS A 121 19.06 -12.46 -15.56
CA LYS A 121 17.89 -12.94 -14.80
C LYS A 121 18.32 -13.69 -13.56
N LEU A 122 19.27 -14.62 -13.70
CA LEU A 122 19.84 -15.37 -12.58
C LEU A 122 20.42 -14.43 -11.52
N GLY A 123 21.18 -13.41 -11.93
CA GLY A 123 21.72 -12.39 -11.03
C GLY A 123 20.64 -11.59 -10.30
N ASN A 124 19.56 -11.21 -10.97
CA ASN A 124 18.45 -10.48 -10.35
C ASN A 124 17.60 -11.37 -9.42
N THR A 125 17.41 -12.65 -9.76
CA THR A 125 16.79 -13.65 -8.87
C THR A 125 17.64 -13.87 -7.63
N PHE A 126 18.96 -13.96 -7.77
CA PHE A 126 19.87 -14.03 -6.63
C PHE A 126 19.77 -12.79 -5.75
N LEU A 127 19.71 -11.58 -6.34
CA LEU A 127 19.50 -10.35 -5.58
C LEU A 127 18.17 -10.33 -4.82
N LEU A 128 17.09 -10.85 -5.41
CA LEU A 128 15.80 -11.00 -4.73
C LEU A 128 15.91 -11.95 -3.54
N LEU A 129 16.54 -13.12 -3.71
CA LEU A 129 16.78 -14.07 -2.62
C LEU A 129 17.59 -13.44 -1.49
N VAL A 130 18.67 -12.72 -1.83
CA VAL A 130 19.47 -11.99 -0.83
C VAL A 130 18.64 -10.93 -0.12
N ALA A 131 17.79 -10.18 -0.82
CA ALA A 131 16.90 -9.20 -0.20
C ALA A 131 15.90 -9.86 0.77
N VAL A 132 15.37 -11.04 0.44
CA VAL A 132 14.50 -11.82 1.34
C VAL A 132 15.27 -12.28 2.58
N VAL A 133 16.49 -12.79 2.42
CA VAL A 133 17.33 -13.22 3.53
C VAL A 133 17.69 -12.05 4.44
N ILE A 134 18.09 -10.90 3.87
CA ILE A 134 18.38 -9.69 4.65
C ILE A 134 17.13 -9.23 5.40
N SER A 135 15.98 -9.18 4.74
CA SER A 135 14.70 -8.85 5.37
C SER A 135 14.41 -9.79 6.55
N TRP A 136 14.63 -11.09 6.38
CA TRP A 136 14.47 -12.06 7.46
C TRP A 136 15.46 -11.84 8.61
N CYS A 137 16.76 -11.68 8.33
CA CYS A 137 17.76 -11.37 9.36
C CYS A 137 17.40 -10.11 10.17
N MET A 138 16.82 -9.11 9.49
CA MET A 138 16.36 -7.88 10.14
C MET A 138 15.17 -8.08 11.08
N SER A 139 14.37 -9.13 10.90
CA SER A 139 13.29 -9.52 11.84
C SER A 139 13.87 -9.97 13.19
N ILE A 140 15.03 -10.64 13.15
CA ILE A 140 15.68 -11.26 14.30
C ILE A 140 16.37 -10.20 15.19
N LEU A 141 16.65 -9.02 14.64
CA LEU A 141 17.35 -7.94 15.35
C LEU A 141 16.59 -7.43 16.59
N SER A 142 15.26 -7.35 16.52
CA SER A 142 14.43 -6.91 17.66
C SER A 142 14.45 -7.92 18.82
N PRO A 143 14.25 -9.23 18.57
CA PRO A 143 14.50 -10.28 19.57
C PRO A 143 15.93 -10.28 20.13
N LEU A 144 16.95 -10.12 19.29
CA LEU A 144 18.35 -10.11 19.74
C LEU A 144 18.66 -8.94 20.68
N ILE A 145 18.10 -7.75 20.43
CA ILE A 145 18.28 -6.61 21.34
C ILE A 145 17.66 -6.89 22.70
N LEU A 146 16.41 -7.36 22.75
CA LEU A 146 15.77 -7.66 24.03
C LEU A 146 16.47 -8.81 24.77
N GLY A 147 16.82 -9.88 24.06
CA GLY A 147 17.57 -11.00 24.63
C GLY A 147 18.94 -10.57 25.15
N GLY A 148 19.68 -9.77 24.37
CA GLY A 148 20.97 -9.22 24.76
C GLY A 148 20.86 -8.28 25.97
N MET A 149 19.86 -7.41 26.01
CA MET A 149 19.59 -6.55 27.18
C MET A 149 19.27 -7.37 28.44
N ALA A 150 18.44 -8.41 28.31
CA ALA A 150 18.11 -9.30 29.43
C ALA A 150 19.34 -10.07 29.92
N TYR A 151 20.19 -10.53 29.00
CA TYR A 151 21.45 -11.22 29.32
C TYR A 151 22.43 -10.30 30.06
N PHE A 152 22.64 -9.07 29.58
CA PHE A 152 23.50 -8.12 30.29
C PHE A 152 22.91 -7.67 31.63
N ALA A 153 21.57 -7.57 31.74
CA ALA A 153 20.90 -7.26 33.00
C ALA A 153 21.12 -8.39 34.02
N TYR A 154 21.02 -9.64 33.59
CA TYR A 154 21.36 -10.80 34.39
C TYR A 154 22.84 -10.77 34.83
N GLY A 155 23.78 -10.51 33.92
CA GLY A 155 25.21 -10.43 34.26
C GLY A 155 25.55 -9.32 35.26
N ILE A 156 24.87 -8.17 35.18
CA ILE A 156 24.99 -7.08 36.17
C ILE A 156 24.44 -7.53 37.53
N LEU A 157 23.27 -8.20 37.54
CA LEU A 157 22.68 -8.72 38.78
C LEU A 157 23.56 -9.78 39.44
N GLU A 158 24.15 -10.70 38.65
CA GLU A 158 25.11 -11.69 39.16
C GLU A 158 26.34 -11.02 39.76
N GLY A 159 26.91 -10.03 39.06
CA GLY A 159 28.08 -9.27 39.52
C GLY A 159 27.81 -8.47 40.80
N LEU A 160 26.57 -8.05 41.05
CA LEU A 160 26.19 -7.27 42.23
C LEU A 160 25.78 -8.14 43.44
N ILE A 161 25.12 -9.28 43.21
CA ILE A 161 24.53 -10.11 44.27
C ILE A 161 25.48 -11.24 44.70
N GLY A 162 26.50 -11.56 43.90
CA GLY A 162 27.56 -12.52 44.25
C GLY A 162 27.08 -13.98 44.41
N THR A 163 25.79 -14.25 44.18
CA THR A 163 25.19 -15.58 44.21
C THR A 163 24.41 -15.81 42.92
N ASN A 164 24.58 -17.00 42.34
CA ASN A 164 23.88 -17.42 41.14
C ASN A 164 22.67 -18.29 41.55
N PRO A 165 21.42 -17.79 41.50
CA PRO A 165 20.24 -18.59 41.87
C PRO A 165 19.90 -19.67 40.82
N LEU A 166 20.63 -19.72 39.70
CA LEU A 166 20.54 -20.73 38.65
C LEU A 166 21.92 -21.38 38.44
N SER A 167 22.50 -21.94 39.51
CA SER A 167 23.68 -22.81 39.38
C SER A 167 23.28 -24.11 38.69
N GLY A 168 23.27 -24.11 37.36
CA GLY A 168 22.91 -25.28 36.55
C GLY A 168 22.56 -25.05 35.08
N THR A 169 22.60 -23.83 34.55
CA THR A 169 22.31 -23.57 33.12
C THR A 169 23.51 -22.95 32.39
N GLY A 170 24.72 -23.39 32.72
CA GLY A 170 25.87 -23.20 31.83
C GLY A 170 25.79 -24.23 30.71
N THR A 171 25.42 -23.80 29.49
CA THR A 171 25.85 -24.40 28.20
C THR A 171 25.09 -23.90 26.97
N LEU A 172 23.92 -23.25 27.11
CA LEU A 172 23.15 -22.78 25.92
C LEU A 172 23.22 -21.26 25.67
N ALA A 173 23.36 -20.44 26.71
CA ALA A 173 23.33 -18.96 26.59
C ALA A 173 24.72 -18.34 26.30
N GLU A 174 25.81 -19.02 26.68
CA GLU A 174 27.18 -18.52 26.51
C GLU A 174 27.73 -18.71 25.09
N GLN A 175 27.01 -19.43 24.22
CA GLN A 175 27.47 -19.82 22.88
C GLN A 175 27.35 -18.72 21.79
N PHE A 176 26.88 -17.49 22.09
CA PHE A 176 26.35 -16.60 21.03
C PHE A 176 26.89 -15.16 20.92
N ALA A 177 27.76 -14.65 21.80
CA ALA A 177 27.70 -13.19 22.05
C ALA A 177 28.76 -12.27 21.43
N GLN A 178 30.07 -12.59 21.41
CA GLN A 178 31.05 -11.49 21.45
C GLN A 178 31.73 -11.10 20.13
N LEU A 179 32.08 -12.04 19.25
CA LEU A 179 32.78 -11.69 17.99
C LEU A 179 31.79 -11.29 16.87
N ILE A 180 30.56 -11.79 16.98
CA ILE A 180 29.40 -11.48 16.14
C ILE A 180 29.00 -10.00 16.28
N LEU A 181 29.21 -9.39 17.45
CA LEU A 181 28.74 -8.04 17.74
C LEU A 181 29.56 -6.96 17.02
N TYR A 182 30.87 -7.16 16.85
CA TYR A 182 31.77 -6.09 16.42
C TYR A 182 31.89 -5.95 14.90
N VAL A 183 32.03 -7.05 14.16
CA VAL A 183 32.17 -7.02 12.69
C VAL A 183 30.81 -6.84 12.02
N THR A 184 29.80 -7.56 12.49
CA THR A 184 28.43 -7.42 11.99
C THR A 184 27.81 -6.09 12.43
N GLY A 185 28.05 -5.64 13.67
CA GLY A 185 27.57 -4.34 14.17
C GLY A 185 28.10 -3.14 13.38
N GLY A 186 29.38 -3.13 12.99
CA GLY A 186 29.95 -2.02 12.20
C GLY A 186 29.34 -1.90 10.80
N ILE A 187 29.19 -3.02 10.09
CA ILE A 187 28.60 -3.05 8.74
C ILE A 187 27.09 -2.82 8.79
N PHE A 188 26.38 -3.40 9.78
CA PHE A 188 24.97 -3.11 10.02
C PHE A 188 24.75 -1.63 10.33
N VAL A 189 25.56 -0.99 11.19
CA VAL A 189 25.40 0.43 11.54
C VAL A 189 25.56 1.34 10.32
N VAL A 190 26.53 1.09 9.43
CA VAL A 190 26.68 1.87 8.19
C VAL A 190 25.48 1.66 7.25
N HIS A 191 25.09 0.40 7.01
CA HIS A 191 23.89 0.04 6.24
C HIS A 191 22.62 0.70 6.79
N PHE A 192 22.53 0.78 8.10
CA PHE A 192 21.38 1.23 8.84
C PHE A 192 21.23 2.74 8.92
N VAL A 193 22.31 3.46 9.25
CA VAL A 193 22.33 4.94 9.28
C VAL A 193 21.98 5.48 7.89
N ILE A 194 22.47 4.83 6.83
CA ILE A 194 22.18 5.21 5.45
C ILE A 194 20.75 4.82 5.04
N ASN A 195 20.23 3.66 5.48
CA ASN A 195 18.84 3.25 5.19
C ASN A 195 17.79 4.13 5.86
N ILE A 196 18.04 4.61 7.08
CA ILE A 196 17.15 5.52 7.79
C ILE A 196 17.05 6.85 7.03
N TYR A 197 18.18 7.38 6.52
CA TYR A 197 18.20 8.63 5.75
C TYR A 197 17.60 8.49 4.35
N LEU A 198 17.63 7.28 3.76
CA LEU A 198 17.17 7.02 2.39
C LEU A 198 15.82 6.30 2.31
N ASN A 199 15.03 6.29 3.39
CA ASN A 199 13.80 5.52 3.50
C ASN A 199 12.85 5.75 2.30
N TYR A 200 12.82 6.98 1.78
CA TYR A 200 12.02 7.37 0.60
C TYR A 200 12.84 7.73 -0.65
N ASN A 201 14.17 7.57 -0.64
CA ASN A 201 15.03 7.94 -1.77
C ASN A 201 15.34 6.72 -2.67
N LEU A 202 15.10 6.87 -3.98
CA LEU A 202 15.31 5.84 -5.01
C LEU A 202 16.74 5.84 -5.62
N GLY A 203 17.57 6.86 -5.38
CA GLY A 203 18.79 7.13 -6.15
C GLY A 203 20.03 6.27 -5.88
N VAL A 204 20.17 5.63 -4.71
CA VAL A 204 21.48 5.10 -4.25
C VAL A 204 21.74 3.62 -4.60
N SER A 205 20.98 3.03 -5.54
CA SER A 205 20.58 1.62 -5.38
C SER A 205 21.24 0.53 -6.29
N LYS A 206 22.26 0.78 -7.11
CA LYS A 206 22.83 -0.30 -7.96
C LYS A 206 24.19 -0.84 -7.52
N LEU A 207 25.21 0.00 -7.38
CA LEU A 207 26.54 -0.47 -6.96
C LEU A 207 26.58 -0.72 -5.45
N PHE A 208 26.00 0.20 -4.68
CA PHE A 208 26.01 0.17 -3.23
C PHE A 208 25.25 -1.04 -2.66
N ASN A 209 24.00 -1.28 -3.09
CA ASN A 209 23.23 -2.46 -2.67
C ASN A 209 23.90 -3.79 -3.06
N ARG A 210 24.66 -3.84 -4.18
CA ARG A 210 25.41 -5.03 -4.61
C ARG A 210 26.62 -5.28 -3.71
N VAL A 211 27.41 -4.24 -3.43
CA VAL A 211 28.57 -4.32 -2.52
C VAL A 211 28.13 -4.67 -1.10
N GLU A 212 27.06 -4.05 -0.63
CA GLU A 212 26.45 -4.30 0.68
C GLU A 212 25.93 -5.74 0.82
N SER A 213 25.26 -6.27 -0.19
CA SER A 213 24.80 -7.67 -0.23
C SER A 213 25.95 -8.67 -0.16
N ILE A 214 27.07 -8.36 -0.84
CA ILE A 214 28.30 -9.17 -0.81
C ILE A 214 28.95 -9.11 0.58
N LEU A 215 28.99 -7.93 1.21
CA LEU A 215 29.55 -7.74 2.56
C LEU A 215 28.72 -8.47 3.63
N VAL A 216 27.39 -8.43 3.54
CA VAL A 216 26.50 -9.16 4.46
C VAL A 216 26.64 -10.68 4.26
N GLY A 217 26.73 -11.16 3.01
CA GLY A 217 26.97 -12.58 2.72
C GLY A 217 28.32 -13.08 3.24
N LEU A 218 29.39 -12.30 3.08
CA LEU A 218 30.71 -12.59 3.65
C LEU A 218 30.68 -12.57 5.19
N ALA A 219 29.95 -11.64 5.81
CA ALA A 219 29.80 -11.58 7.26
C ALA A 219 29.07 -12.83 7.82
N ILE A 220 28.08 -13.36 7.11
CA ILE A 220 27.38 -14.61 7.47
C ILE A 220 28.30 -15.84 7.35
N LEU A 221 29.16 -15.88 6.32
CA LEU A 221 30.13 -16.97 6.14
C LEU A 221 31.25 -16.93 7.19
N VAL A 222 31.75 -15.73 7.52
CA VAL A 222 32.70 -15.52 8.61
C VAL A 222 32.07 -15.85 9.97
N TYR A 223 30.80 -15.52 10.18
CA TYR A 223 30.00 -15.93 11.33
C TYR A 223 29.92 -17.46 11.48
N ALA A 224 29.58 -18.18 10.39
CA ALA A 224 29.49 -19.64 10.40
C ALA A 224 30.85 -20.30 10.69
N TRP A 225 31.94 -19.74 10.19
CA TRP A 225 33.31 -20.20 10.44
C TRP A 225 33.77 -19.97 11.89
N LEU A 226 33.41 -18.82 12.48
CA LEU A 226 33.81 -18.46 13.85
C LEU A 226 33.02 -19.21 14.93
N MET A 227 31.76 -19.58 14.66
CA MET A 227 30.98 -20.47 15.53
C MET A 227 31.62 -21.86 15.69
N VAL A 228 32.48 -22.25 14.75
CA VAL A 228 33.23 -23.52 14.80
C VAL A 228 34.53 -23.40 15.62
N SER A 229 35.03 -22.19 15.94
CA SER A 229 36.40 -21.98 16.44
C SER A 229 36.60 -21.37 17.84
N GLY A 230 35.57 -21.23 18.70
CA GLY A 230 35.73 -21.08 20.17
C GLY A 230 35.33 -19.71 20.77
N ILE A 231 35.15 -19.64 22.13
CA ILE A 231 35.34 -18.48 23.06
C ILE A 231 34.73 -18.71 24.48
N THR A 232 35.24 -17.94 25.48
CA THR A 232 35.13 -17.98 26.97
C THR A 232 34.21 -16.91 27.63
N GLY A 233 33.88 -17.08 28.93
CA GLY A 233 32.85 -16.35 29.72
C GLY A 233 33.16 -14.93 30.29
N ILE A 234 32.21 -14.34 31.03
CA ILE A 234 32.22 -12.95 31.56
C ILE A 234 32.97 -12.84 32.91
N GLU A 235 33.87 -11.86 33.03
CA GLU A 235 34.62 -11.57 34.28
C GLU A 235 33.78 -10.82 35.33
N ARG A 236 33.98 -11.17 36.61
CA ARG A 236 33.19 -10.69 37.78
C ARG A 236 33.72 -9.39 38.43
N ASN A 237 34.58 -8.63 37.76
CA ASN A 237 35.18 -7.40 38.28
C ASN A 237 34.32 -6.14 37.98
N THR A 238 34.63 -5.00 38.61
CA THR A 238 33.98 -3.70 38.35
C THR A 238 34.03 -3.29 36.89
N ASP A 239 35.11 -3.63 36.20
CA ASP A 239 35.28 -3.36 34.77
C ASP A 239 34.34 -4.20 33.90
N GLY A 240 34.09 -5.46 34.28
CA GLY A 240 33.13 -6.35 33.64
C GLY A 240 31.68 -5.86 33.79
N ILE A 241 31.32 -5.32 34.96
CA ILE A 241 30.01 -4.71 35.21
C ILE A 241 29.84 -3.43 34.38
N LEU A 242 30.87 -2.56 34.34
CA LEU A 242 30.84 -1.33 33.55
C LEU A 242 30.73 -1.63 32.05
N LEU A 243 31.45 -2.65 31.57
CA LEU A 243 31.40 -3.09 30.18
C LEU A 243 30.02 -3.68 29.82
N ALA A 244 29.39 -4.45 30.72
CA ALA A 244 28.04 -4.98 30.53
C ALA A 244 26.99 -3.86 30.46
N LEU A 245 27.08 -2.86 31.34
CA LEU A 245 26.24 -1.66 31.31
C LEU A 245 26.37 -0.91 29.97
N LEU A 246 27.60 -0.66 29.52
CA LEU A 246 27.86 0.01 28.24
C LEU A 246 27.25 -0.75 27.06
N LYS A 247 27.40 -2.08 27.03
CA LYS A 247 26.80 -2.95 26.00
C LYS A 247 25.27 -2.88 26.02
N MET A 248 24.65 -2.91 27.19
CA MET A 248 23.19 -2.78 27.33
C MET A 248 22.69 -1.40 26.87
N THR A 249 23.35 -0.31 27.28
CA THR A 249 23.01 1.04 26.84
C THR A 249 23.13 1.17 25.32
N THR A 250 24.17 0.59 24.73
CA THR A 250 24.35 0.57 23.27
C THR A 250 23.20 -0.15 22.57
N LEU A 251 22.80 -1.34 23.05
CA LEU A 251 21.64 -2.08 22.51
C LEU A 251 20.33 -1.29 22.64
N PHE A 252 20.13 -0.61 23.77
CA PHE A 252 18.96 0.23 23.98
C PHE A 252 18.92 1.39 22.98
N VAL A 253 20.04 2.09 22.78
CA VAL A 253 20.17 3.19 21.82
C VAL A 253 19.91 2.69 20.39
N LEU A 254 20.48 1.54 20.00
CA LEU A 254 20.24 0.92 18.69
C LEU A 254 18.75 0.69 18.40
N GLY A 255 17.95 0.33 19.40
CA GLY A 255 16.50 0.14 19.25
C GLY A 255 15.73 1.38 18.76
N PHE A 256 16.23 2.60 18.93
CA PHE A 256 15.59 3.80 18.36
C PHE A 256 15.74 3.91 16.84
N TYR A 257 16.71 3.22 16.26
CA TYR A 257 17.04 3.35 14.86
C TYR A 257 16.53 2.15 14.03
N ILE A 258 16.09 1.04 14.65
CA ILE A 258 15.61 -0.19 13.96
C ILE A 258 14.21 -0.03 13.41
N ASN A 259 14.08 0.86 12.44
CA ASN A 259 12.81 1.14 11.82
C ASN A 259 12.36 -0.04 10.95
N PRO A 260 11.25 -0.73 11.30
CA PRO A 260 10.69 -1.85 10.55
C PRO A 260 10.39 -1.50 9.09
N ASN A 261 10.05 -0.24 8.81
CA ASN A 261 9.73 0.23 7.46
C ASN A 261 10.97 0.29 6.55
N ALA A 262 12.14 0.58 7.12
CA ALA A 262 13.39 0.74 6.38
C ALA A 262 14.06 -0.61 6.06
N ILE A 263 13.69 -1.65 6.79
CA ILE A 263 14.37 -2.96 6.81
C ILE A 263 13.52 -4.07 6.17
N SER A 264 12.41 -3.72 5.52
CA SER A 264 11.50 -4.67 4.87
C SER A 264 11.71 -4.75 3.35
N LEU A 265 11.15 -5.78 2.73
CA LEU A 265 11.10 -5.94 1.26
C LEU A 265 10.36 -4.80 0.53
N HIS A 266 9.66 -3.95 1.26
CA HIS A 266 8.91 -2.81 0.71
C HIS A 266 9.79 -1.93 -0.19
N ARG A 267 11.04 -1.64 0.20
CA ARG A 267 11.94 -0.77 -0.58
C ARG A 267 12.32 -1.39 -1.92
N PHE A 268 12.63 -2.68 -1.91
CA PHE A 268 12.93 -3.43 -3.14
C PHE A 268 11.71 -3.42 -4.06
N TYR A 269 10.54 -3.79 -3.53
CA TYR A 269 9.30 -3.85 -4.29
C TYR A 269 8.94 -2.49 -4.90
N ARG A 270 8.95 -1.41 -4.10
CA ARG A 270 8.74 -0.02 -4.53
C ARG A 270 9.65 0.37 -5.69
N LYS A 271 10.93 0.01 -5.60
CA LYS A 271 11.91 0.34 -6.64
C LYS A 271 11.57 -0.36 -7.96
N GLN A 272 11.28 -1.67 -7.93
CA GLN A 272 10.96 -2.41 -9.15
C GLN A 272 9.73 -1.84 -9.86
N LEU A 273 8.70 -1.47 -9.09
CA LEU A 273 7.48 -0.86 -9.63
C LEU A 273 7.71 0.55 -10.18
N SER A 274 8.53 1.35 -9.49
CA SER A 274 8.93 2.67 -9.98
C SER A 274 9.77 2.57 -11.27
N GLU A 275 10.67 1.59 -11.39
CA GLU A 275 11.40 1.33 -12.63
C GLU A 275 10.48 0.92 -13.79
N LEU A 276 9.40 0.19 -13.50
CA LEU A 276 8.44 -0.23 -14.52
C LEU A 276 7.49 0.91 -14.95
N PHE A 277 6.77 1.52 -14.00
CA PHE A 277 5.69 2.46 -14.30
C PHE A 277 6.12 3.92 -14.33
N LEU A 278 7.23 4.30 -13.68
CA LEU A 278 7.65 5.70 -13.54
C LEU A 278 8.92 6.03 -14.33
N ARG A 279 9.38 5.12 -15.20
CA ARG A 279 10.61 5.30 -15.99
C ARG A 279 10.64 6.58 -16.82
N PHE A 280 9.50 6.95 -17.40
CA PHE A 280 9.37 8.11 -18.28
C PHE A 280 8.85 9.36 -17.57
N SER A 281 8.75 9.35 -16.24
CA SER A 281 8.30 10.50 -15.46
C SER A 281 9.43 11.50 -15.12
N GLY A 282 10.60 11.38 -15.76
CA GLY A 282 11.72 12.30 -15.60
C GLY A 282 12.13 12.46 -14.14
N GLY A 283 12.22 13.72 -13.70
CA GLY A 283 12.55 14.08 -12.31
C GLY A 283 11.47 13.70 -11.29
N PHE A 284 10.25 13.36 -11.73
CA PHE A 284 9.11 13.07 -10.86
C PHE A 284 8.96 11.59 -10.48
N LYS A 285 9.91 10.73 -10.89
CA LYS A 285 9.94 9.30 -10.55
C LYS A 285 9.91 9.01 -9.05
N ASN A 286 10.39 9.96 -8.24
CA ASN A 286 10.39 9.88 -6.78
C ASN A 286 9.73 11.09 -6.11
N ILE A 287 8.71 11.67 -6.75
CA ILE A 287 8.05 12.87 -6.20
C ILE A 287 7.41 12.60 -4.83
N ALA A 288 7.51 13.56 -3.92
CA ALA A 288 6.80 13.53 -2.65
C ALA A 288 5.28 13.66 -2.88
N LEU A 289 4.48 12.90 -2.13
CA LEU A 289 3.02 12.86 -2.25
C LEU A 289 2.40 14.26 -2.09
N LYS A 290 2.90 15.04 -1.13
CA LYS A 290 2.48 16.43 -0.87
C LYS A 290 2.65 17.37 -2.07
N ASP A 291 3.61 17.08 -2.95
CA ASP A 291 3.98 17.95 -4.06
C ASP A 291 3.29 17.52 -5.36
N ILE A 292 2.38 16.54 -5.36
CA ILE A 292 1.72 16.08 -6.59
C ILE A 292 0.70 17.09 -7.11
N PHE A 293 -0.09 17.68 -6.22
CA PHE A 293 -1.26 18.47 -6.59
C PHE A 293 -1.28 19.81 -5.87
N ASP A 294 -1.34 20.91 -6.63
CA ASP A 294 -1.57 22.26 -6.13
C ASP A 294 -2.30 23.09 -7.19
N ALA A 295 -3.58 23.33 -6.98
CA ALA A 295 -4.39 24.14 -7.89
C ALA A 295 -4.22 25.64 -7.65
N ASN A 296 -3.46 26.09 -6.64
CA ASN A 296 -3.15 27.51 -6.47
C ASN A 296 -2.08 27.96 -7.46
N SER A 297 -1.09 27.11 -7.73
CA SER A 297 0.01 27.40 -8.67
C SER A 297 -0.48 27.81 -10.06
N SER A 298 0.22 28.75 -10.69
CA SER A 298 -0.03 29.16 -12.08
C SER A 298 0.45 28.12 -13.10
N ASP A 299 1.29 27.16 -12.70
CA ASP A 299 1.86 26.14 -13.58
C ASP A 299 0.86 24.97 -13.78
N PRO A 300 0.40 24.68 -15.02
CA PRO A 300 -0.49 23.56 -15.32
C PRO A 300 0.01 22.19 -14.83
N LYS A 301 1.33 22.00 -14.70
CA LYS A 301 1.93 20.77 -14.17
C LYS A 301 1.44 20.43 -12.76
N GLN A 302 1.01 21.43 -11.98
CA GLN A 302 0.57 21.22 -10.61
C GLN A 302 -0.88 20.73 -10.49
N TYR A 303 -1.70 20.83 -11.54
CA TYR A 303 -3.13 20.50 -11.47
C TYR A 303 -3.71 19.85 -12.73
N ALA A 304 -2.88 19.47 -13.72
CA ALA A 304 -3.36 18.83 -14.95
C ALA A 304 -4.10 17.51 -14.69
N ALA A 305 -3.55 16.64 -13.84
CA ALA A 305 -4.15 15.36 -13.47
C ALA A 305 -5.31 15.55 -12.47
N PRO A 306 -6.27 14.60 -12.41
CA PRO A 306 -7.28 14.55 -11.36
C PRO A 306 -6.64 14.40 -9.97
N TYR A 307 -7.33 14.87 -8.92
CA TYR A 307 -6.85 14.79 -7.55
C TYR A 307 -6.66 13.32 -7.11
N PRO A 308 -5.46 12.94 -6.64
CA PRO A 308 -5.15 11.55 -6.31
C PRO A 308 -5.68 11.15 -4.93
N LEU A 309 -6.43 10.04 -4.88
CA LEU A 309 -6.80 9.34 -3.65
C LEU A 309 -6.15 7.95 -3.65
N ILE A 310 -5.24 7.70 -2.70
CA ILE A 310 -4.58 6.41 -2.55
C ILE A 310 -5.13 5.75 -1.29
N ASN A 311 -5.89 4.68 -1.47
CA ASN A 311 -6.60 4.02 -0.39
C ASN A 311 -5.73 2.93 0.22
N THR A 312 -5.59 2.95 1.54
CA THR A 312 -4.89 1.92 2.31
C THR A 312 -5.79 1.43 3.43
N CYS A 313 -5.49 0.25 3.98
CA CYS A 313 -6.20 -0.32 5.12
C CYS A 313 -5.49 0.03 6.42
N LEU A 314 -6.18 0.67 7.35
CA LEU A 314 -5.77 0.80 8.75
C LEU A 314 -6.02 -0.54 9.45
N ASN A 315 -4.95 -1.17 9.94
CA ASN A 315 -5.05 -2.46 10.61
C ASN A 315 -5.25 -2.28 12.11
N LEU A 316 -6.33 -2.87 12.65
CA LEU A 316 -6.68 -2.86 14.06
C LEU A 316 -6.81 -4.33 14.54
N LEU A 317 -5.71 -4.87 15.05
CA LEU A 317 -5.66 -6.20 15.64
C LEU A 317 -5.50 -6.06 17.16
N ASN A 318 -6.41 -6.63 17.95
CA ASN A 318 -6.21 -6.72 19.40
C ASN A 318 -6.73 -8.07 19.94
N PRO A 319 -5.85 -9.05 20.21
CA PRO A 319 -6.26 -10.35 20.73
C PRO A 319 -6.72 -10.31 22.19
N GLY A 320 -6.47 -9.22 22.93
CA GLY A 320 -6.71 -9.12 24.37
C GLY A 320 -7.81 -8.17 24.84
N GLY A 321 -8.49 -7.40 23.98
CA GLY A 321 -9.54 -6.48 24.45
C GLY A 321 -10.27 -5.68 23.39
N ASP A 322 -11.53 -5.39 23.71
CA ASP A 322 -12.60 -4.71 22.96
C ASP A 322 -13.30 -5.48 21.81
N GLU A 323 -14.55 -5.90 22.07
CA GLU A 323 -15.50 -6.40 21.04
C GLU A 323 -15.76 -5.38 19.91
N LYS A 324 -15.42 -4.10 20.16
CA LYS A 324 -15.51 -3.00 19.19
C LYS A 324 -14.65 -3.23 17.94
N PHE A 325 -13.58 -4.02 18.02
CA PHE A 325 -12.61 -4.22 16.92
C PHE A 325 -12.45 -5.70 16.53
N LYS A 326 -13.57 -6.38 16.23
CA LYS A 326 -13.59 -7.77 15.70
C LYS A 326 -14.26 -7.84 14.33
N GLY A 327 -13.83 -8.80 13.49
CA GLY A 327 -14.38 -8.99 12.16
C GLY A 327 -14.22 -7.75 11.28
N VAL A 328 -15.31 -7.28 10.67
CA VAL A 328 -15.36 -6.10 9.78
C VAL A 328 -14.89 -4.81 10.45
N LYS A 329 -14.90 -4.75 11.79
CA LYS A 329 -14.42 -3.60 12.57
C LYS A 329 -12.93 -3.66 12.92
N ALA A 330 -12.22 -4.71 12.49
CA ALA A 330 -10.77 -4.86 12.68
C ALA A 330 -9.94 -4.10 11.63
N ASN A 331 -10.59 -3.39 10.71
CA ASN A 331 -9.98 -2.54 9.71
C ASN A 331 -10.82 -1.29 9.42
N ASP A 332 -10.16 -0.22 8.98
CA ASP A 332 -10.79 1.04 8.54
C ASP A 332 -10.01 1.64 7.36
N TYR A 333 -10.58 2.60 6.65
CA TYR A 333 -9.91 3.28 5.55
C TYR A 333 -8.87 4.26 6.08
N PHE A 334 -7.65 4.14 5.57
CA PHE A 334 -6.61 5.14 5.77
C PHE A 334 -6.26 5.77 4.42
N LEU A 335 -6.55 7.06 4.31
CA LEU A 335 -6.32 7.84 3.11
C LEU A 335 -4.89 8.36 3.08
N LEU A 336 -4.24 8.18 1.93
CA LEU A 336 -3.02 8.89 1.57
C LEU A 336 -3.35 9.82 0.40
N SER A 337 -3.25 11.14 0.62
CA SER A 337 -3.48 12.14 -0.42
C SER A 337 -2.47 13.31 -0.30
N PRO A 338 -2.36 14.17 -1.32
CA PRO A 338 -1.42 15.30 -1.31
C PRO A 338 -1.70 16.30 -0.19
N LEU A 339 -2.98 16.58 0.10
CA LEU A 339 -3.34 17.58 1.10
C LEU A 339 -3.40 16.98 2.51
N HIS A 340 -3.99 15.78 2.65
CA HIS A 340 -4.25 15.17 3.95
C HIS A 340 -4.01 13.66 3.97
N CYS A 341 -3.53 13.16 5.12
CA CYS A 341 -3.42 11.74 5.42
C CYS A 341 -4.11 11.43 6.76
N GLY A 342 -4.74 10.26 6.86
CA GLY A 342 -5.41 9.82 8.08
C GLY A 342 -6.61 8.91 7.82
N SER A 343 -7.36 8.60 8.87
CA SER A 343 -8.59 7.80 8.81
C SER A 343 -9.73 8.46 9.57
N LYS A 344 -10.96 7.95 9.39
CA LYS A 344 -12.08 8.37 10.24
C LYS A 344 -11.75 8.13 11.71
N LEU A 345 -11.25 6.94 12.07
CA LEU A 345 -10.95 6.57 13.47
C LEU A 345 -9.75 7.29 14.10
N THR A 346 -8.76 7.69 13.31
CA THR A 346 -7.55 8.37 13.83
C THR A 346 -7.62 9.89 13.71
N GLY A 347 -8.54 10.40 12.87
CA GLY A 347 -8.55 11.78 12.43
C GLY A 347 -7.54 12.04 11.30
N TYR A 348 -7.63 13.22 10.70
CA TYR A 348 -6.79 13.60 9.58
C TYR A 348 -5.78 14.68 9.96
N ARG A 349 -4.64 14.69 9.27
CA ARG A 349 -3.61 15.72 9.38
C ARG A 349 -3.17 16.16 7.99
N PRO A 350 -2.70 17.42 7.82
CA PRO A 350 -2.04 17.82 6.60
C PRO A 350 -0.85 16.90 6.30
N THR A 351 -0.67 16.53 5.03
CA THR A 351 0.44 15.64 4.60
C THR A 351 1.81 16.26 4.88
N THR A 352 1.89 17.59 5.05
CA THR A 352 3.11 18.31 5.41
C THR A 352 3.49 18.27 6.90
N PHE A 353 2.58 17.79 7.77
CA PHE A 353 2.70 17.92 9.22
C PHE A 353 3.77 17.00 9.82
N TYR A 354 3.59 15.68 9.68
CA TYR A 354 4.56 14.70 10.19
C TYR A 354 5.72 14.51 9.22
N ASP A 355 6.90 14.20 9.76
CA ASP A 355 8.09 13.96 8.95
C ASP A 355 7.93 12.76 8.00
N ASP A 356 7.30 11.67 8.46
CA ASP A 356 7.01 10.51 7.63
C ASP A 356 6.02 10.81 6.49
N TYR A 357 4.97 11.60 6.74
CA TYR A 357 4.01 12.02 5.71
C TYR A 357 4.64 12.98 4.71
N ARG A 358 5.45 13.92 5.18
CA ARG A 358 6.12 14.92 4.36
C ARG A 358 7.10 14.30 3.37
N ASN A 359 7.79 13.24 3.82
CA ASN A 359 8.78 12.53 3.03
C ASN A 359 8.19 11.36 2.24
N LEU A 360 6.92 11.00 2.47
CA LEU A 360 6.23 9.93 1.75
C LEU A 360 6.15 10.26 0.26
N THR A 361 6.76 9.43 -0.58
CA THR A 361 6.73 9.59 -2.04
C THR A 361 5.52 8.91 -2.67
N LEU A 362 5.08 9.37 -3.84
CA LEU A 362 4.03 8.75 -4.65
C LEU A 362 4.25 7.23 -4.83
N PRO A 363 5.42 6.76 -5.31
CA PRO A 363 5.67 5.32 -5.44
C PRO A 363 5.59 4.60 -4.09
N ALA A 364 6.01 5.21 -2.98
CA ALA A 364 5.88 4.61 -1.66
C ALA A 364 4.40 4.48 -1.25
N ALA A 365 3.60 5.54 -1.38
CA ALA A 365 2.18 5.52 -1.04
C ALA A 365 1.41 4.42 -1.82
N VAL A 366 1.68 4.30 -3.12
CA VAL A 366 1.10 3.27 -3.97
C VAL A 366 1.59 1.86 -3.59
N THR A 367 2.87 1.72 -3.25
CA THR A 367 3.41 0.42 -2.80
C THR A 367 2.78 -0.01 -1.47
N ILE A 368 2.50 0.93 -0.56
CA ILE A 368 1.79 0.65 0.70
C ILE A 368 0.35 0.22 0.40
N SER A 369 -0.32 0.91 -0.53
CA SER A 369 -1.67 0.52 -1.00
C SER A 369 -1.71 -0.84 -1.66
N ALA A 370 -0.58 -1.36 -2.15
CA ALA A 370 -0.43 -2.67 -2.79
C ALA A 370 0.28 -3.72 -1.90
N ALA A 371 0.32 -3.49 -0.60
CA ALA A 371 0.98 -4.35 0.37
C ALA A 371 0.15 -5.61 0.72
N ALA A 372 -0.16 -6.44 -0.27
CA ALA A 372 -1.10 -7.57 -0.16
C ALA A 372 -0.66 -8.67 0.83
N VAL A 373 0.63 -8.72 1.19
CA VAL A 373 1.14 -9.61 2.24
C VAL A 373 1.54 -8.79 3.47
N ASN A 374 0.79 -8.95 4.56
CA ASN A 374 1.04 -8.27 5.83
C ASN A 374 0.61 -9.15 7.03
N PRO A 375 1.29 -9.11 8.19
CA PRO A 375 0.85 -9.85 9.37
C PRO A 375 -0.51 -9.41 9.94
N GLY A 376 -0.90 -8.15 9.74
CA GLY A 376 -2.24 -7.66 10.08
C GLY A 376 -3.02 -7.32 8.82
N MET A 377 -3.94 -8.20 8.40
CA MET A 377 -4.84 -8.00 7.24
C MET A 377 -6.30 -7.82 7.66
N GLY A 378 -6.54 -7.34 8.89
CA GLY A 378 -7.87 -7.19 9.47
C GLY A 378 -8.64 -8.52 9.47
N MET A 379 -9.78 -8.54 8.77
CA MET A 379 -10.65 -9.72 8.62
C MET A 379 -9.96 -10.96 8.03
N TYR A 380 -8.94 -10.77 7.20
CA TYR A 380 -8.21 -11.85 6.53
C TYR A 380 -7.05 -12.40 7.39
N SER A 381 -6.86 -11.87 8.61
CA SER A 381 -5.75 -12.26 9.48
C SER A 381 -5.95 -13.65 10.10
N ASN A 382 -5.03 -14.58 9.83
CA ASN A 382 -4.91 -15.83 10.58
C ASN A 382 -3.77 -15.69 11.60
N LYS A 383 -4.04 -15.94 12.89
CA LYS A 383 -3.06 -15.76 13.99
C LYS A 383 -1.74 -16.50 13.74
N THR A 384 -1.79 -17.77 13.32
CA THR A 384 -0.59 -18.59 13.10
C THR A 384 0.22 -18.06 11.92
N LEU A 385 -0.48 -17.73 10.82
CA LEU A 385 0.16 -17.16 9.64
C LEU A 385 0.76 -15.77 9.92
N SER A 386 0.10 -14.96 10.75
CA SER A 386 0.55 -13.63 11.15
C SER A 386 1.85 -13.69 11.95
N VAL A 387 1.96 -14.65 12.88
CA VAL A 387 3.20 -14.92 13.63
C VAL A 387 4.32 -15.34 12.67
N LEU A 388 4.06 -16.29 11.76
CA LEU A 388 5.05 -16.73 10.78
C LEU A 388 5.50 -15.58 9.86
N MET A 389 4.57 -14.80 9.32
CA MET A 389 4.88 -13.64 8.48
C MET A 389 5.71 -12.59 9.22
N THR A 390 5.42 -12.35 10.50
CA THR A 390 6.20 -11.43 11.35
C THR A 390 7.62 -11.96 11.55
N LEU A 391 7.77 -13.25 11.88
CA LEU A 391 9.08 -13.90 12.08
C LEU A 391 9.92 -13.93 10.81
N PHE A 392 9.32 -14.13 9.64
CA PHE A 392 10.02 -14.11 8.36
C PHE A 392 10.14 -12.70 7.75
N ASN A 393 9.62 -11.66 8.43
CA ASN A 393 9.51 -10.29 7.91
C ASN A 393 8.89 -10.25 6.50
N ALA A 394 7.94 -11.16 6.24
CA ALA A 394 7.13 -11.20 5.03
C ALA A 394 6.01 -10.17 5.17
N ARG A 395 6.38 -8.88 5.15
CA ARG A 395 5.46 -7.75 5.28
C ARG A 395 5.77 -6.67 4.26
N PHE A 396 4.71 -6.13 3.67
CA PHE A 396 4.78 -4.94 2.82
C PHE A 396 4.08 -3.72 3.45
N GLY A 397 3.37 -3.93 4.57
CA GLY A 397 2.72 -2.87 5.33
C GLY A 397 3.71 -1.89 5.96
N CYS A 398 3.20 -0.74 6.38
CA CYS A 398 4.01 0.37 6.87
C CYS A 398 3.47 0.88 8.21
N TRP A 399 4.37 1.20 9.15
CA TRP A 399 4.04 1.91 10.37
C TRP A 399 4.10 3.41 10.13
N VAL A 400 3.01 4.13 10.36
CA VAL A 400 2.91 5.57 10.14
C VAL A 400 2.46 6.29 11.41
N SER A 401 2.81 7.57 11.51
CA SER A 401 2.48 8.43 12.65
C SER A 401 0.98 8.44 12.90
N ASN A 402 0.55 8.28 14.14
CA ASN A 402 -0.87 8.25 14.48
C ASN A 402 -1.43 9.67 14.71
N PRO A 403 -2.35 10.18 13.87
CA PRO A 403 -3.00 11.48 14.07
C PRO A 403 -3.69 11.66 15.42
N LEU A 404 -4.22 10.58 16.00
CA LEU A 404 -5.00 10.59 17.24
C LEU A 404 -4.12 10.80 18.48
N VAL A 405 -2.95 10.15 18.49
CA VAL A 405 -2.08 10.06 19.68
C VAL A 405 -0.90 11.05 19.58
N LEU A 406 -0.33 11.23 18.39
CA LEU A 406 0.80 12.12 18.21
C LEU A 406 0.34 13.57 18.04
N GLN A 407 0.84 14.44 18.90
CA GLN A 407 0.63 15.89 18.78
C GLN A 407 1.82 16.62 18.16
N LYS A 408 3.02 16.04 18.23
CA LYS A 408 4.26 16.59 17.68
C LYS A 408 4.51 16.06 16.27
N ALA A 409 5.22 16.85 15.45
CA ALA A 409 5.57 16.50 14.07
C ALA A 409 6.52 15.29 13.93
N TYR A 410 7.13 14.84 15.02
CA TYR A 410 8.04 13.70 15.03
C TYR A 410 7.65 12.71 16.15
N ALA A 411 7.86 11.42 15.87
CA ALA A 411 7.65 10.35 16.83
C ALA A 411 9.00 9.79 17.29
N LEU A 412 9.34 9.95 18.57
CA LEU A 412 10.44 9.18 19.15
C LEU A 412 9.93 7.77 19.48
N VAL A 413 10.36 6.80 18.69
CA VAL A 413 9.90 5.41 18.72
C VAL A 413 11.07 4.48 19.00
N TRP A 414 10.93 3.68 20.06
CA TRP A 414 11.82 2.54 20.29
C TRP A 414 11.22 1.31 19.59
N TRP A 415 11.75 0.99 18.41
CA TRP A 415 11.09 0.10 17.45
C TRP A 415 10.99 -1.38 17.83
N PRO A 416 11.91 -1.97 18.64
CA PRO A 416 11.76 -3.38 19.02
C PRO A 416 10.41 -3.68 19.68
N ILE A 417 9.81 -2.74 20.42
CA ILE A 417 8.47 -2.95 20.99
C ILE A 417 7.39 -3.12 19.91
N TYR A 418 7.53 -2.47 18.75
CA TYR A 418 6.56 -2.58 17.65
C TYR A 418 6.64 -3.92 16.94
N PHE A 419 7.83 -4.52 16.85
CA PHE A 419 7.98 -5.91 16.42
C PHE A 419 7.18 -6.86 17.32
N PHE A 420 7.30 -6.74 18.64
CA PHE A 420 6.55 -7.59 19.58
C PHE A 420 5.06 -7.25 19.61
N LYS A 421 4.67 -5.99 19.40
CA LYS A 421 3.27 -5.64 19.20
C LYS A 421 2.70 -6.32 17.97
N GLU A 422 3.41 -6.35 16.85
CA GLU A 422 2.98 -7.05 15.64
C GLU A 422 2.93 -8.58 15.87
N LEU A 423 3.98 -9.15 16.46
CA LEU A 423 4.09 -10.59 16.76
C LEU A 423 2.96 -11.09 17.67
N LEU A 424 2.63 -10.30 18.70
CA LEU A 424 1.55 -10.58 19.64
C LEU A 424 0.20 -10.05 19.14
N GLY A 425 0.13 -9.50 17.94
CA GLY A 425 -1.09 -9.00 17.34
C GLY A 425 -1.71 -7.79 18.03
N ARG A 426 -0.96 -7.01 18.80
CA ARG A 426 -1.38 -5.80 19.53
C ARG A 426 -1.24 -4.53 18.68
N ILE A 427 -1.95 -4.49 17.56
CA ILE A 427 -1.97 -3.38 16.60
C ILE A 427 -3.24 -2.55 16.83
N GLY A 428 -3.14 -1.38 17.44
CA GLY A 428 -4.32 -0.55 17.73
C GLY A 428 -4.11 0.94 17.57
N SER A 429 -5.22 1.69 17.52
CA SER A 429 -5.27 3.15 17.40
C SER A 429 -4.74 3.91 18.63
N GLN A 430 -4.41 3.21 19.72
CA GLN A 430 -3.81 3.81 20.93
C GLN A 430 -2.28 3.86 20.86
N ASN A 431 -1.66 3.25 19.85
CA ASN A 431 -0.22 3.27 19.67
C ASN A 431 0.25 4.61 19.06
N LYS A 432 1.49 5.03 19.32
CA LYS A 432 2.07 6.23 18.67
C LYS A 432 2.16 6.07 17.14
N MET A 433 2.38 4.84 16.67
CA MET A 433 2.35 4.48 15.26
C MET A 433 1.19 3.54 14.99
N VAL A 434 0.54 3.72 13.85
CA VAL A 434 -0.50 2.82 13.32
C VAL A 434 0.04 2.02 12.15
N ASN A 435 -0.46 0.80 11.96
CA ASN A 435 -0.05 -0.06 10.86
C ASN A 435 -1.04 0.09 9.71
N ILE A 436 -0.53 0.40 8.51
CA ILE A 436 -1.31 0.48 7.29
C ILE A 436 -0.82 -0.54 6.26
N SER A 437 -1.74 -1.07 5.45
CA SER A 437 -1.46 -2.08 4.42
C SER A 437 -2.35 -1.90 3.19
N ASP A 438 -2.42 -2.94 2.35
CA ASP A 438 -3.23 -2.95 1.14
C ASP A 438 -4.68 -2.55 1.40
N GLY A 439 -5.20 -1.61 0.58
CA GLY A 439 -6.59 -1.17 0.66
C GLY A 439 -7.60 -2.28 0.33
N GLY A 440 -7.20 -3.29 -0.44
CA GLY A 440 -8.01 -4.46 -0.77
C GLY A 440 -8.40 -5.30 0.45
N HIS A 441 -7.72 -5.13 1.60
CA HIS A 441 -8.14 -5.78 2.86
C HIS A 441 -9.45 -5.20 3.42
N ILE A 442 -9.91 -4.03 2.94
CA ILE A 442 -11.22 -3.46 3.28
C ILE A 442 -12.19 -3.51 2.09
N GLU A 443 -11.74 -3.04 0.93
CA GLU A 443 -12.53 -2.83 -0.27
C GLU A 443 -11.58 -2.69 -1.47
N ASN A 444 -11.80 -3.48 -2.52
CA ASN A 444 -10.81 -3.66 -3.58
C ASN A 444 -11.03 -2.74 -4.81
N PHE A 445 -12.13 -1.99 -4.92
CA PHE A 445 -12.44 -1.10 -6.04
C PHE A 445 -11.77 0.26 -5.95
N GLY A 446 -11.58 0.79 -4.74
CA GLY A 446 -11.21 2.19 -4.52
C GLY A 446 -12.36 3.17 -4.79
N ALA A 447 -13.61 2.70 -4.87
CA ALA A 447 -14.77 3.55 -5.14
C ALA A 447 -15.41 4.13 -3.87
N TYR A 448 -15.12 3.54 -2.70
CA TYR A 448 -15.74 3.96 -1.44
C TYR A 448 -15.42 5.42 -1.06
N GLU A 449 -14.16 5.85 -1.20
CA GLU A 449 -13.78 7.25 -0.94
C GLU A 449 -14.40 8.24 -1.93
N LEU A 450 -14.80 7.79 -3.13
CA LEU A 450 -15.52 8.62 -4.10
C LEU A 450 -16.98 8.81 -3.68
N LEU A 451 -17.63 7.76 -3.16
CA LEU A 451 -18.96 7.85 -2.56
C LEU A 451 -18.94 8.82 -1.37
N ARG A 452 -17.96 8.69 -0.48
CA ARG A 452 -17.81 9.59 0.69
C ARG A 452 -17.54 11.06 0.32
N ARG A 453 -17.10 11.35 -0.92
CA ARG A 453 -16.91 12.71 -1.45
C ARG A 453 -18.11 13.25 -2.22
N GLY A 454 -19.17 12.46 -2.34
CA GLY A 454 -20.38 12.85 -3.06
C GLY A 454 -20.20 12.87 -4.58
N CYS A 455 -19.32 12.04 -5.13
CA CYS A 455 -19.19 11.87 -6.57
C CYS A 455 -20.51 11.37 -7.17
N ARG A 456 -21.02 12.10 -8.15
CA ARG A 456 -22.33 11.88 -8.79
C ARG A 456 -22.22 11.00 -10.01
N LEU A 457 -21.05 11.01 -10.65
CA LEU A 457 -20.65 10.02 -11.62
C LEU A 457 -19.42 9.30 -11.07
N ILE A 458 -19.49 7.97 -11.02
CA ILE A 458 -18.35 7.13 -10.64
C ILE A 458 -18.16 6.10 -11.75
N ILE A 459 -16.97 6.09 -12.35
CA ILE A 459 -16.54 4.98 -13.21
C ILE A 459 -15.59 4.11 -12.40
N SER A 460 -15.96 2.86 -12.20
CA SER A 460 -15.19 1.93 -11.37
C SER A 460 -14.73 0.75 -12.20
N VAL A 461 -13.42 0.56 -12.26
CA VAL A 461 -12.79 -0.54 -12.99
C VAL A 461 -12.44 -1.64 -12.02
N ASP A 462 -13.13 -2.77 -12.13
CA ASP A 462 -12.80 -4.02 -11.46
C ASP A 462 -11.96 -4.91 -12.38
N ALA A 463 -10.69 -5.01 -12.02
CA ALA A 463 -9.70 -5.91 -12.60
C ALA A 463 -9.17 -6.92 -11.56
N GLY A 464 -9.91 -7.11 -10.46
CA GLY A 464 -9.67 -8.14 -9.46
C GLY A 464 -9.86 -9.54 -10.04
N GLU A 465 -9.22 -10.53 -9.41
CA GLU A 465 -9.37 -11.94 -9.76
C GLU A 465 -10.81 -12.39 -9.47
N ASP A 466 -11.54 -12.85 -10.49
CA ASP A 466 -12.89 -13.39 -10.31
C ASP A 466 -13.19 -14.49 -11.33
N ARG A 467 -12.50 -15.64 -11.18
CA ARG A 467 -12.63 -16.81 -12.07
C ARG A 467 -14.07 -17.21 -12.33
N ASN A 468 -14.89 -17.19 -11.29
CA ASN A 468 -16.27 -17.66 -11.34
C ASN A 468 -17.28 -16.55 -11.63
N TYR A 469 -16.83 -15.30 -11.85
CA TYR A 469 -17.70 -14.12 -11.94
C TYR A 469 -18.71 -14.07 -10.78
N ALA A 470 -18.21 -14.34 -9.57
CA ALA A 470 -19.00 -14.34 -8.33
C ALA A 470 -19.29 -12.91 -7.84
N PHE A 471 -18.56 -11.92 -8.35
CA PHE A 471 -18.72 -10.50 -8.01
C PHE A 471 -18.61 -10.24 -6.51
N THR A 472 -17.75 -11.00 -5.81
CA THR A 472 -17.62 -10.92 -4.35
C THR A 472 -17.17 -9.53 -3.90
N ASP A 473 -16.18 -8.94 -4.56
CA ASP A 473 -15.72 -7.58 -4.24
C ASP A 473 -16.86 -6.57 -4.47
N LEU A 474 -17.63 -6.71 -5.56
CA LEU A 474 -18.73 -5.79 -5.89
C LEU A 474 -19.82 -5.85 -4.82
N ASN A 475 -20.18 -7.07 -4.40
CA ASN A 475 -21.15 -7.29 -3.34
C ASN A 475 -20.68 -6.69 -2.02
N ASN A 476 -19.40 -6.87 -1.66
CA ASN A 476 -18.82 -6.25 -0.47
C ASN A 476 -18.89 -4.72 -0.52
N PHE A 477 -18.57 -4.12 -1.67
CA PHE A 477 -18.66 -2.68 -1.89
C PHE A 477 -20.09 -2.15 -1.75
N ILE A 478 -21.08 -2.78 -2.40
CA ILE A 478 -22.49 -2.37 -2.34
C ILE A 478 -23.04 -2.49 -0.92
N LEU A 479 -22.73 -3.59 -0.21
CA LEU A 479 -23.16 -3.79 1.17
C LEU A 479 -22.56 -2.74 2.11
N ARG A 480 -21.29 -2.39 1.94
CA ARG A 480 -20.65 -1.31 2.72
C ARG A 480 -21.24 0.05 2.40
N ALA A 481 -21.45 0.38 1.12
CA ALA A 481 -22.10 1.63 0.72
C ALA A 481 -23.46 1.80 1.41
N ARG A 482 -24.25 0.72 1.48
CA ARG A 482 -25.55 0.72 2.13
C ARG A 482 -25.45 0.85 3.65
N ASN A 483 -24.63 0.03 4.29
CA ASN A 483 -24.58 -0.07 5.75
C ASN A 483 -23.83 1.10 6.41
N GLU A 484 -22.80 1.62 5.75
CA GLU A 484 -21.91 2.63 6.33
C GLU A 484 -22.21 4.06 5.86
N LEU A 485 -22.80 4.23 4.66
CA LEU A 485 -23.06 5.54 4.06
C LEU A 485 -24.55 5.79 3.76
N GLY A 486 -25.43 4.81 3.96
CA GLY A 486 -26.85 4.94 3.61
C GLY A 486 -27.11 5.00 2.11
N LEU A 487 -26.16 4.51 1.29
CA LEU A 487 -26.21 4.57 -0.16
C LEU A 487 -26.56 3.20 -0.75
N GLU A 488 -27.64 3.14 -1.51
CA GLU A 488 -28.03 1.95 -2.26
C GLU A 488 -27.63 2.08 -3.73
N ILE A 489 -26.92 1.09 -4.26
CA ILE A 489 -26.52 1.03 -5.66
C ILE A 489 -27.45 0.02 -6.34
N ARG A 490 -28.27 0.49 -7.28
CA ARG A 490 -29.23 -0.35 -8.02
C ARG A 490 -28.83 -0.43 -9.48
N PHE A 491 -28.45 -1.62 -9.94
CA PHE A 491 -28.28 -1.88 -11.37
C PHE A 491 -29.62 -1.74 -12.09
N ARG A 492 -29.61 -1.14 -13.29
CA ARG A 492 -30.81 -1.01 -14.11
C ARG A 492 -31.29 -2.40 -14.56
N ASP A 493 -32.57 -2.51 -14.90
CA ASP A 493 -33.20 -3.80 -15.23
C ASP A 493 -32.47 -4.55 -16.36
N ASP A 494 -31.95 -3.82 -17.35
CA ASP A 494 -31.20 -4.37 -18.49
C ASP A 494 -29.67 -4.45 -18.26
N GLN A 495 -29.21 -4.14 -17.04
CA GLN A 495 -27.81 -3.96 -16.69
C GLN A 495 -27.35 -4.82 -15.50
N GLN A 496 -28.03 -5.94 -15.23
CA GLN A 496 -27.60 -6.85 -14.15
C GLN A 496 -26.25 -7.50 -14.50
N PRO A 497 -25.19 -7.36 -13.68
CA PRO A 497 -23.86 -7.92 -13.97
C PRO A 497 -23.87 -9.42 -14.29
N GLU A 498 -24.76 -10.19 -13.65
CA GLU A 498 -24.97 -11.62 -13.88
C GLU A 498 -25.49 -11.92 -15.28
N ASP A 499 -26.24 -11.00 -15.88
CA ASP A 499 -26.88 -11.20 -17.18
C ASP A 499 -26.06 -10.64 -18.36
N VAL A 500 -25.33 -9.55 -18.12
CA VAL A 500 -24.57 -8.84 -19.16
C VAL A 500 -23.06 -9.14 -19.13
N ILE A 501 -22.47 -9.39 -17.96
CA ILE A 501 -21.02 -9.59 -17.80
C ILE A 501 -20.68 -11.06 -17.58
N ARG A 502 -21.38 -11.81 -16.71
CA ARG A 502 -21.04 -13.22 -16.46
C ARG A 502 -21.18 -14.05 -17.75
N PRO A 503 -20.12 -14.72 -18.23
CA PRO A 503 -20.21 -15.63 -19.36
C PRO A 503 -21.16 -16.79 -19.06
N LYS A 504 -21.93 -17.22 -20.06
CA LYS A 504 -22.79 -18.41 -19.91
C LYS A 504 -21.97 -19.68 -20.16
N PRO A 505 -22.29 -20.84 -19.59
CA PRO A 505 -21.58 -22.08 -19.92
C PRO A 505 -21.58 -22.41 -21.42
N SER A 506 -22.64 -22.03 -22.14
CA SER A 506 -22.74 -22.17 -23.60
C SER A 506 -22.01 -21.08 -24.39
N GLN A 507 -21.61 -19.98 -23.74
CA GLN A 507 -20.96 -18.83 -24.33
C GLN A 507 -19.75 -18.45 -23.45
N VAL A 508 -18.54 -18.84 -23.87
CA VAL A 508 -17.27 -18.58 -23.16
C VAL A 508 -16.98 -17.08 -22.92
N TYR A 509 -17.79 -16.19 -23.51
CA TYR A 509 -17.61 -14.75 -23.54
C TYR A 509 -18.76 -13.99 -22.87
N SER A 510 -18.43 -12.84 -22.32
CA SER A 510 -19.38 -11.86 -21.82
C SER A 510 -20.11 -11.18 -22.97
N LYS A 511 -21.36 -10.77 -22.75
CA LYS A 511 -22.10 -9.93 -23.71
C LYS A 511 -21.55 -8.51 -23.72
N GLN A 512 -21.25 -7.99 -22.53
CA GLN A 512 -20.73 -6.65 -22.30
C GLN A 512 -19.60 -6.69 -21.25
N ARG A 513 -18.82 -5.61 -21.18
CA ARG A 513 -17.73 -5.44 -20.21
C ARG A 513 -18.07 -4.46 -19.08
N PHE A 514 -19.29 -3.93 -19.10
CA PHE A 514 -19.74 -2.96 -18.13
C PHE A 514 -21.21 -3.17 -17.81
N ALA A 515 -21.64 -2.56 -16.70
CA ALA A 515 -23.01 -2.48 -16.25
C ALA A 515 -23.25 -1.10 -15.62
N ILE A 516 -24.45 -0.56 -15.78
CA ILE A 516 -24.82 0.75 -15.26
C ILE A 516 -25.80 0.61 -14.09
N ALA A 517 -25.47 1.28 -12.99
CA ALA A 517 -26.31 1.41 -11.81
C ALA A 517 -26.59 2.87 -11.48
N ASP A 518 -27.67 3.09 -10.75
CA ASP A 518 -28.01 4.37 -10.17
C ASP A 518 -27.78 4.32 -8.64
N ILE A 519 -27.28 5.43 -8.09
CA ILE A 519 -26.96 5.57 -6.67
C ILE A 519 -28.13 6.31 -6.01
N TYR A 520 -28.68 5.70 -4.97
CA TYR A 520 -29.78 6.21 -4.18
C TYR A 520 -29.35 6.47 -2.74
N GLN A 521 -29.84 7.55 -2.14
CA GLN A 521 -29.58 7.91 -0.76
C GLN A 521 -30.82 7.68 0.09
N TRP A 522 -30.66 6.94 1.19
CA TRP A 522 -31.72 6.64 2.16
C TRP A 522 -31.65 7.47 3.42
N TRP A 523 -30.44 7.79 3.86
CA TRP A 523 -30.23 8.66 5.00
C TRP A 523 -28.99 9.52 4.83
N GLU A 524 -28.94 10.58 5.61
CA GLU A 524 -27.78 11.44 5.77
C GLU A 524 -27.41 11.47 7.25
N ASP A 525 -26.17 11.11 7.58
CA ASP A 525 -25.66 11.15 8.94
C ASP A 525 -24.58 12.22 9.04
N ASP A 526 -24.93 13.32 9.69
CA ASP A 526 -24.00 14.39 10.02
C ASP A 526 -22.89 13.90 10.97
N LYS A 527 -23.00 12.75 11.66
CA LYS A 527 -21.96 12.21 12.56
C LYS A 527 -20.75 11.59 11.83
N ILE A 528 -20.86 11.21 10.56
CA ILE A 528 -19.71 10.68 9.78
C ILE A 528 -18.61 11.75 9.61
N VAL A 529 -18.96 13.01 9.88
CA VAL A 529 -18.11 14.19 9.85
C VAL A 529 -17.37 14.42 11.18
N PHE A 530 -17.96 14.19 12.35
CA PHE A 530 -17.42 14.70 13.62
C PHE A 530 -16.54 13.66 14.34
N HIS A 531 -15.33 14.08 14.73
CA HIS A 531 -14.72 13.57 15.96
C HIS A 531 -15.02 14.55 17.08
N ALA A 532 -15.42 13.98 18.22
CA ALA A 532 -15.88 14.63 19.44
C ALA A 532 -15.12 15.92 19.79
N ASP A 533 -15.83 17.04 19.77
CA ASP A 533 -15.79 18.08 20.79
C ASP A 533 -16.97 19.03 20.52
N GLN A 534 -18.10 18.73 21.18
CA GLN A 534 -19.26 19.60 21.42
C GLN A 534 -20.02 20.14 20.20
N VAL A 535 -21.18 19.53 19.90
CA VAL A 535 -22.55 20.12 19.88
C VAL A 535 -23.50 19.20 19.07
N ASN A 536 -24.62 18.85 19.71
CA ASN A 536 -25.80 18.06 19.29
C ASN A 536 -25.64 16.61 18.76
N PRO A 537 -26.03 15.59 19.56
CA PRO A 537 -26.27 14.24 19.08
C PRO A 537 -27.67 14.14 18.45
N ASP A 538 -27.75 13.51 17.27
CA ASP A 538 -28.97 12.93 16.66
C ASP A 538 -29.72 13.74 15.59
N ASP A 539 -29.13 13.93 14.40
CA ASP A 539 -29.93 14.14 13.19
C ASP A 539 -29.43 13.22 12.06
N ILE A 540 -29.78 11.93 12.16
CA ILE A 540 -29.79 11.07 10.97
C ILE A 540 -31.09 11.40 10.24
N ILE A 541 -30.99 12.14 9.15
CA ILE A 541 -32.14 12.47 8.31
C ILE A 541 -32.44 11.23 7.47
N ASN A 542 -33.50 10.51 7.81
CA ASN A 542 -33.98 9.39 7.01
C ASN A 542 -34.98 9.91 5.97
N PHE A 543 -34.85 9.48 4.73
CA PHE A 543 -35.79 9.78 3.67
C PHE A 543 -36.84 8.67 3.58
N ASP A 544 -38.12 9.03 3.55
CA ASP A 544 -39.22 8.07 3.34
C ASP A 544 -39.12 7.35 1.99
N GLN A 545 -38.52 8.01 1.00
CA GLN A 545 -38.26 7.47 -0.32
C GLN A 545 -36.80 7.74 -0.73
N PRO A 546 -36.13 6.76 -1.36
CA PRO A 546 -34.74 6.90 -1.73
C PRO A 546 -34.58 7.96 -2.83
N LYS A 547 -33.71 8.94 -2.58
CA LYS A 547 -33.41 9.99 -3.56
C LYS A 547 -32.31 9.52 -4.50
N LYS A 548 -32.54 9.54 -5.82
CA LYS A 548 -31.47 9.30 -6.80
C LYS A 548 -30.46 10.44 -6.74
N ILE A 549 -29.21 10.12 -6.44
CA ILE A 549 -28.13 11.09 -6.27
C ILE A 549 -27.04 10.99 -7.32
N GLY A 550 -26.91 9.88 -8.04
CA GLY A 550 -25.84 9.69 -9.02
C GLY A 550 -25.96 8.43 -9.87
N THR A 551 -24.91 8.17 -10.65
CA THR A 551 -24.76 7.01 -11.54
C THR A 551 -23.39 6.36 -11.31
N PHE A 552 -23.41 5.04 -11.19
CA PHE A 552 -22.25 4.18 -11.03
C PHE A 552 -22.08 3.32 -12.29
N VAL A 553 -20.94 3.45 -12.95
CA VAL A 553 -20.57 2.64 -14.12
C VAL A 553 -19.56 1.61 -13.66
N TYR A 554 -20.00 0.36 -13.58
CA TYR A 554 -19.17 -0.79 -13.22
C TYR A 554 -18.54 -1.38 -14.48
N ILE A 555 -17.21 -1.43 -14.56
CA ILE A 555 -16.48 -2.07 -15.65
C ILE A 555 -15.77 -3.29 -15.07
N LYS A 556 -15.99 -4.47 -15.65
CA LYS A 556 -15.31 -5.71 -15.23
C LYS A 556 -14.33 -6.16 -16.30
N SER A 557 -13.17 -6.65 -15.88
CA SER A 557 -12.24 -7.40 -16.71
C SER A 557 -12.93 -8.62 -17.32
N SER A 558 -13.35 -8.50 -18.57
CA SER A 558 -14.03 -9.60 -19.27
C SER A 558 -13.75 -9.56 -20.77
N VAL A 559 -13.89 -10.72 -21.41
CA VAL A 559 -13.68 -10.89 -22.85
C VAL A 559 -15.02 -10.96 -23.55
N THR A 560 -15.21 -10.13 -24.57
CA THR A 560 -16.38 -10.16 -25.45
C THR A 560 -16.01 -10.84 -26.76
N ALA A 561 -16.95 -11.57 -27.35
CA ALA A 561 -16.74 -12.13 -28.68
C ALA A 561 -16.56 -10.98 -29.71
N PRO A 562 -15.59 -11.09 -30.63
CA PRO A 562 -15.41 -10.10 -31.69
C PRO A 562 -16.61 -10.13 -32.65
N SER A 563 -17.00 -8.95 -33.14
CA SER A 563 -18.01 -8.84 -34.20
C SER A 563 -17.38 -9.02 -35.58
N GLY A 564 -18.04 -9.82 -36.43
CA GLY A 564 -17.66 -10.07 -37.83
C GLY A 564 -16.80 -11.32 -38.04
N LYS A 565 -16.57 -11.65 -39.32
CA LYS A 565 -15.74 -12.80 -39.73
C LYS A 565 -14.26 -12.55 -39.41
N PRO A 566 -13.49 -13.58 -38.98
CA PRO A 566 -12.04 -13.49 -38.83
C PRO A 566 -11.40 -12.91 -40.09
N ASP A 567 -10.66 -11.82 -39.93
CA ASP A 567 -9.86 -11.27 -41.02
C ASP A 567 -8.55 -12.06 -41.10
N LEU A 568 -8.24 -12.63 -42.27
CA LEU A 568 -6.97 -13.32 -42.52
C LEU A 568 -5.85 -12.31 -42.78
N ASP A 569 -6.19 -11.05 -43.10
CA ASP A 569 -5.23 -9.95 -43.13
C ASP A 569 -4.87 -9.56 -41.68
N LYS A 570 -3.56 -9.55 -41.36
CA LYS A 570 -2.99 -9.19 -40.06
C LYS A 570 -3.19 -7.72 -39.64
N LYS A 571 -4.18 -7.01 -40.19
CA LYS A 571 -4.40 -5.57 -39.94
C LYS A 571 -4.80 -5.26 -38.50
N ASP A 572 -5.41 -6.22 -37.79
CA ASP A 572 -5.74 -6.09 -36.36
C ASP A 572 -5.55 -7.43 -35.63
N GLU A 573 -4.28 -7.81 -35.41
CA GLU A 573 -3.92 -9.05 -34.70
C GLU A 573 -4.53 -9.14 -33.29
N LEU A 574 -4.81 -8.01 -32.63
CA LEU A 574 -5.34 -7.98 -31.25
C LEU A 574 -6.84 -8.27 -31.16
N LYS A 575 -7.62 -7.91 -32.20
CA LYS A 575 -9.08 -8.12 -32.25
C LYS A 575 -9.44 -9.60 -32.10
N TYR A 576 -8.73 -10.48 -32.79
CA TYR A 576 -8.89 -11.92 -32.66
C TYR A 576 -7.85 -12.57 -31.73
N GLY A 577 -6.72 -11.90 -31.46
CA GLY A 577 -5.67 -12.40 -30.56
C GLY A 577 -6.16 -12.58 -29.12
N THR A 578 -6.85 -11.59 -28.55
CA THR A 578 -7.40 -11.70 -27.18
C THR A 578 -8.46 -12.81 -27.08
N TYR A 579 -9.25 -12.95 -28.13
CA TYR A 579 -10.26 -14.00 -28.27
C TYR A 579 -9.60 -15.40 -28.34
N LYS A 580 -8.59 -15.55 -29.19
CA LYS A 580 -7.81 -16.78 -29.34
C LYS A 580 -7.11 -17.13 -28.03
N TYR A 581 -6.50 -16.16 -27.36
CA TYR A 581 -5.83 -16.37 -26.07
C TYR A 581 -6.80 -16.92 -25.02
N LYS A 582 -8.00 -16.34 -24.88
CA LYS A 582 -9.04 -16.85 -23.96
C LYS A 582 -9.44 -18.30 -24.21
N ILE A 583 -9.42 -18.77 -25.46
CA ILE A 583 -9.73 -20.17 -25.80
C ILE A 583 -8.67 -21.11 -25.23
N TYR A 584 -7.39 -20.76 -25.39
CA TYR A 584 -6.27 -21.58 -24.89
C TYR A 584 -6.00 -21.37 -23.39
N HIS A 585 -6.45 -20.24 -22.83
CA HIS A 585 -6.32 -19.87 -21.42
C HIS A 585 -7.70 -19.55 -20.83
N PRO A 586 -8.48 -20.58 -20.42
CA PRO A 586 -9.84 -20.41 -19.91
C PRO A 586 -9.96 -19.49 -18.70
N GLU A 587 -8.87 -19.27 -17.97
CA GLU A 587 -8.82 -18.38 -16.80
C GLU A 587 -8.74 -16.91 -17.17
N PHE A 588 -8.22 -16.56 -18.35
CA PHE A 588 -8.02 -15.17 -18.77
C PHE A 588 -9.33 -14.35 -18.72
N PRO A 589 -9.37 -13.10 -18.22
CA PRO A 589 -8.29 -12.33 -17.63
C PRO A 589 -8.32 -12.41 -16.08
N HIS A 590 -8.66 -13.55 -15.50
CA HIS A 590 -8.84 -13.77 -14.06
C HIS A 590 -7.79 -14.72 -13.47
N GLU A 591 -6.59 -14.73 -14.03
CA GLU A 591 -5.47 -15.49 -13.47
C GLU A 591 -5.13 -15.03 -12.04
N SER A 592 -4.46 -15.87 -11.26
CA SER A 592 -4.12 -15.50 -9.88
C SER A 592 -3.03 -14.44 -9.81
N THR A 593 -2.88 -13.76 -8.67
CA THR A 593 -1.78 -12.79 -8.47
C THR A 593 -0.39 -13.44 -8.54
N GLY A 594 -0.29 -14.75 -8.29
CA GLY A 594 0.96 -15.52 -8.44
C GLY A 594 1.30 -15.88 -9.88
N ASP A 595 0.37 -15.70 -10.82
CA ASP A 595 0.47 -16.11 -12.22
C ASP A 595 -0.07 -15.00 -13.15
N GLN A 596 0.62 -13.85 -13.17
CA GLN A 596 0.20 -12.66 -13.92
C GLN A 596 1.02 -12.39 -15.18
N PHE A 597 1.90 -13.31 -15.56
CA PHE A 597 2.76 -13.16 -16.74
C PHE A 597 2.06 -13.83 -17.91
N PHE A 598 1.38 -13.02 -18.74
CA PHE A 598 0.74 -13.54 -19.96
C PHE A 598 1.81 -14.05 -20.93
N ASP A 599 1.63 -15.27 -21.41
CA ASP A 599 2.54 -15.89 -22.36
C ASP A 599 2.45 -15.22 -23.75
N PHE A 600 3.59 -15.05 -24.41
CA PHE A 600 3.59 -14.73 -25.84
C PHE A 600 3.19 -15.98 -26.63
N ILE A 601 1.97 -16.00 -27.18
CA ILE A 601 1.53 -17.00 -28.16
C ILE A 601 1.95 -16.61 -29.56
#